data_AF-A0A224VM82-F1
#
_entry.id   AF-A0A224VM82-F1
#
_cell.length_a   1.000
_cell.length_b   1.000
_cell.length_c   1.000
_cell.angle_alpha   90.00
_cell.angle_beta   90.00
_cell.angle_gamma   90.00
#
_symmetry.space_group_name_H-M   'P 1'
#
loop_
_entity.id
_entity.type
_entity.pdbx_description
1 polymer ?
#
loop_
_entity_poly.entity_id
_entity_poly.type
_entity_poly.pdbx_seq_one_letter_code
_entity_poly.pdbx_strand_id
1 'polypeptide(L)' 'MLNEDNLQAIVNTFAKYNVQIQVNGMQIVAINGRPADFDATAFMQDQLIEMICKVLSNQLIHQVWVNEQTKK' A
#
# COMPACT_ATOMS: atom_id res chain seq x y z
N MET A 1 -2.94 15.34 12.47
CA MET A 1 -3.36 15.54 11.06
C MET A 1 -2.32 14.90 10.18
N LEU A 2 -2.73 14.18 9.15
CA LEU A 2 -1.79 13.58 8.19
C LEU A 2 -1.08 14.72 7.45
N ASN A 3 0.24 14.67 7.40
CA ASN A 3 1.08 15.57 6.60
C ASN A 3 2.00 14.71 5.71
N GLU A 4 2.67 15.34 4.76
CA GLU A 4 3.55 14.64 3.82
C GLU A 4 4.67 13.88 4.53
N ASP A 5 5.23 14.43 5.62
CA ASP A 5 6.27 13.75 6.42
C ASP A 5 5.78 12.45 7.04
N ASN A 6 4.56 12.43 7.58
CA ASN A 6 3.94 11.24 8.16
C ASN A 6 3.63 10.20 7.06
N LEU A 7 3.13 10.64 5.90
CA LEU A 7 2.89 9.76 4.76
C LEU A 7 4.22 9.14 4.28
N GLN A 8 5.27 9.95 4.16
CA GLN A 8 6.59 9.48 3.75
C GLN A 8 7.20 8.52 4.78
N ALA A 9 7.00 8.75 6.08
CA ALA A 9 7.43 7.82 7.14
C ALA A 9 6.74 6.46 7.01
N ILE A 10 5.45 6.45 6.66
CA ILE A 10 4.68 5.24 6.39
C ILE A 10 5.22 4.52 5.16
N VAL A 11 5.38 5.23 4.04
CA VAL A 11 5.96 4.70 2.79
C VAL A 11 7.34 4.08 3.06
N ASN A 12 8.21 4.78 3.79
CA ASN A 12 9.55 4.30 4.15
C ASN A 12 9.50 3.07 5.05
N THR A 13 8.50 2.97 5.93
CA THR A 13 8.31 1.80 6.78
C THR A 13 7.89 0.60 5.94
N PHE A 14 6.95 0.78 5.02
CA PHE A 14 6.51 -0.28 4.11
C PHE A 14 7.61 -0.72 3.13
N ALA A 15 8.49 0.18 2.70
CA ALA A 15 9.65 -0.16 1.88
C ALA A 15 10.57 -1.21 2.56
N LYS A 16 10.69 -1.21 3.90
CA LYS A 16 11.45 -2.23 4.65
C LYS A 16 10.89 -3.64 4.51
N TYR A 17 9.60 -3.76 4.16
CA TYR A 17 8.91 -5.02 3.94
C TYR A 17 8.81 -5.37 2.44
N ASN A 18 9.66 -4.77 1.59
CA ASN A 18 9.61 -4.91 0.13
C ASN A 18 8.30 -4.42 -0.51
N VAL A 19 7.58 -3.52 0.16
CA VAL A 19 6.38 -2.90 -0.39
C VAL A 19 6.75 -1.55 -0.99
N GLN A 20 6.59 -1.42 -2.31
CA GLN A 20 6.82 -0.16 -3.01
C GLN A 20 5.53 0.64 -3.09
N ILE A 21 5.47 1.78 -2.42
CA ILE A 21 4.35 2.70 -2.50
C ILE A 21 4.82 3.95 -3.24
N GLN A 22 4.17 4.26 -4.36
CA GLN A 22 4.43 5.48 -5.11
C GLN A 22 3.39 6.52 -4.69
N VAL A 23 3.89 7.70 -4.34
CA VAL A 23 3.07 8.84 -3.94
C VAL A 23 3.35 10.04 -4.83
N ASN A 24 2.34 10.85 -5.07
CA ASN A 24 2.41 12.16 -5.70
C ASN A 24 1.83 13.19 -4.73
N GLY A 25 2.70 13.85 -3.96
CA GLY A 25 2.29 14.66 -2.80
C GLY A 25 1.57 13.80 -1.77
N MET A 26 0.32 14.17 -1.46
CA MET A 26 -0.55 13.44 -0.53
C MET A 26 -1.37 12.31 -1.19
N GLN A 27 -1.12 11.96 -2.46
CA GLN A 27 -1.89 10.95 -3.16
C GLN A 27 -1.05 9.68 -3.41
N ILE A 28 -1.57 8.51 -3.07
CA ILE A 28 -0.94 7.23 -3.40
C ILE A 28 -1.39 6.85 -4.81
N VAL A 29 -0.43 6.81 -5.74
CA VAL A 29 -0.67 6.56 -7.18
C VAL A 29 -0.36 5.11 -7.60
N ALA A 30 0.44 4.39 -6.80
CA ALA A 30 0.68 2.97 -7.03
C ALA A 30 1.13 2.23 -5.77
N ILE A 31 0.81 0.94 -5.67
CA ILE A 31 1.31 0.03 -4.64
C ILE A 31 1.81 -1.25 -5.33
N ASN A 32 3.08 -1.59 -5.13
CA ASN A 32 3.77 -2.73 -5.76
C ASN A 32 3.64 -2.77 -7.29
N GLY A 33 3.79 -1.59 -7.92
CA GLY A 33 3.67 -1.45 -9.37
C GLY A 33 2.25 -1.60 -9.93
N ARG A 34 1.24 -1.77 -9.06
CA ARG A 34 -0.17 -1.71 -9.45
C ARG A 34 -0.70 -0.30 -9.26
N PRO A 35 -1.42 0.26 -10.25
CA PRO A 35 -2.01 1.58 -10.11
C PRO A 35 -2.99 1.59 -8.94
N ALA A 36 -2.91 2.63 -8.15
CA ALA A 36 -3.75 2.90 -7.01
C ALA A 36 -4.19 4.37 -7.09
N ASP A 37 -5.37 4.69 -6.61
CA ASP A 37 -5.81 6.08 -6.54
C ASP A 37 -6.41 6.31 -5.16
N PHE A 38 -5.56 6.75 -4.24
CA PHE A 38 -5.96 7.03 -2.87
C PHE A 38 -5.46 8.40 -2.44
N ASP A 39 -6.40 9.28 -2.12
CA ASP A 39 -6.12 10.57 -1.50
C ASP A 39 -5.89 10.37 0.01
N ALA A 40 -4.65 10.55 0.46
CA ALA A 40 -4.28 10.38 1.87
C ALA A 40 -4.84 11.50 2.76
N THR A 41 -5.23 12.65 2.20
CA THR A 41 -5.80 13.76 2.99
C THR A 41 -7.17 13.44 3.58
N ALA A 42 -7.89 12.49 2.96
CA ALA A 42 -9.21 12.05 3.39
C ALA A 42 -9.17 11.07 4.58
N PHE A 43 -7.99 10.61 5.00
CA PHE A 43 -7.84 9.55 5.99
C PHE A 43 -7.00 9.98 7.19
N MET A 44 -7.35 9.40 8.35
CA MET A 44 -6.47 9.43 9.51
C MET A 44 -5.31 8.43 9.30
N GLN A 45 -4.19 8.67 10.00
CA GLN A 45 -2.95 7.92 9.81
C GLN A 45 -3.12 6.41 10.02
N ASP A 46 -3.88 6.04 11.05
CA ASP A 46 -4.29 4.66 11.36
C ASP A 46 -5.10 4.03 10.23
N GLN A 47 -6.10 4.74 9.70
CA GLN A 47 -6.92 4.26 8.58
C GLN A 47 -6.11 4.03 7.31
N LEU A 48 -5.13 4.90 7.03
CA LEU A 48 -4.24 4.75 5.89
C LEU A 48 -3.36 3.51 6.01
N ILE A 49 -2.79 3.28 7.20
CA ILE A 49 -1.98 2.08 7.48
C ILE A 49 -2.85 0.82 7.33
N GLU A 50 -4.06 0.81 7.90
CA GLU A 50 -5.00 -0.31 7.75
C GLU A 50 -5.35 -0.58 6.29
N MET A 51 -5.61 0.46 5.50
CA MET A 51 -5.93 0.32 4.08
C MET A 51 -4.76 -0.31 3.31
N ILE A 52 -3.53 0.19 3.52
CA ILE A 52 -2.34 -0.38 2.89
C ILE A 52 -2.19 -1.86 3.29
N CYS A 53 -2.35 -2.19 4.57
CA CYS A 53 -2.31 -3.58 5.05
C CYS A 53 -3.38 -4.47 4.41
N LYS A 54 -4.61 -3.97 4.19
CA LYS A 54 -5.68 -4.71 3.49
C LYS A 54 -5.32 -4.95 2.02
N VAL A 55 -4.80 -3.93 1.32
CA VAL A 55 -4.36 -4.08 -0.07
C VAL A 55 -3.24 -5.11 -0.17
N LEU A 56 -2.27 -5.08 0.74
CA LEU A 56 -1.18 -6.05 0.80
C LEU A 56 -1.68 -7.46 1.09
N SER A 57 -2.58 -7.61 2.06
CA SER A 57 -3.20 -8.90 2.39
C SER A 57 -3.91 -9.49 1.16
N ASN A 58 -4.69 -8.68 0.44
CA ASN A 58 -5.36 -9.11 -0.79
C ASN A 58 -4.36 -9.51 -1.88
N GLN A 59 -3.25 -8.78 -2.04
CA GLN A 59 -2.20 -9.13 -3.00
C GLN A 59 -1.51 -10.44 -2.65
N LEU A 60 -1.17 -10.66 -1.38
CA LEU A 60 -0.57 -11.90 -0.89
C LEU A 60 -1.51 -13.09 -1.06
N ILE A 61 -2.78 -12.94 -0.67
CA ILE A 61 -3.82 -13.94 -0.88
C ILE A 61 -3.90 -14.29 -2.37
N HIS A 62 -4.01 -13.29 -3.25
CA HIS A 62 -4.06 -13.51 -4.69
C HIS A 62 -2.81 -14.23 -5.22
N GLN A 63 -1.60 -13.88 -4.76
CA GLN A 63 -0.38 -14.57 -5.15
C GLN A 63 -0.36 -16.02 -4.70
N VAL A 64 -0.76 -16.31 -3.45
CA VAL A 64 -0.85 -17.68 -2.94
C VAL A 64 -1.84 -18.50 -3.76
N TRP A 65 -3.04 -17.97 -4.03
CA TRP A 65 -4.04 -18.67 -4.83
C TRP A 65 -3.61 -18.89 -6.28
N VAL A 66 -2.99 -17.91 -6.92
CA VAL A 66 -2.44 -18.08 -8.28
C VAL A 66 -1.36 -19.15 -8.27
N ASN A 67 -0.38 -19.07 -7.36
CA ASN A 67 0.72 -20.04 -7.28
C ASN A 67 0.26 -21.47 -7.01
N GLU A 68 -0.79 -21.66 -6.20
CA GLU A 68 -1.39 -22.97 -5.96
C GLU A 68 -2.20 -23.48 -7.17
N GLN A 69 -2.76 -22.60 -8.00
CA GLN A 69 -3.41 -22.99 -9.24
C GLN A 69 -2.42 -23.37 -10.36
N THR A 70 -1.26 -22.72 -10.43
CA THR A 70 -0.20 -23.06 -11.43
C THR A 70 0.61 -24.31 -11.09
N LYS A 71 0.41 -24.89 -9.90
CA LYS A 71 1.05 -26.15 -9.47
C LYS A 71 0.26 -27.42 -9.86
N LYS A 72 -0.88 -27.28 -10.55
CA LYS A 72 -1.62 -28.39 -11.15
C LYS A 72 -1.30 -28.54 -12.63
#